data_AF-A0A2H0I8V1-F1
#
_entry.id   AF-A0A2H0I8V1-F1
#
_cell.length_a   1.000
_cell.length_b   1.000
_cell.length_c   1.000
_cell.angle_alpha   90.00
_cell.angle_beta   90.00
_cell.angle_gamma   90.00
#
_symmetry.space_group_name_H-M   'P 1'
#
loop_
_entity.id
_entity.type
_entity.pdbx_description
1 polymer ?
#
loop_
_entity_poly.entity_id
_entity_poly.type
_entity_poly.pdbx_seq_one_letter_code
_entity_poly.pdbx_strand_id
1 'polypeptide(L)'
;MFKGLLKVAGDIKNTYGRFSKSSDGYWEYYLKLDGYYYDSKKQCVMAVLILRNKRIAETFPLKQLVKDRHYLEQLHPVDTFIIGLLANNERNNIVDKSCNSRMKMRRVKSHNCFIKSKPILRIDRTYEDENGNEITVLNAVNLGQEIKIPTIELSQNPALLYALDTFQAMAAGYGASETFVRHNTMSRPHGTALT
;
A
#
# COMPACT_ATOMS: atom_id res chain seq x y z
N MET A 1 17.93 -13.12 -13.23
CA MET A 1 17.75 -14.12 -12.15
C MET A 1 16.32 -14.01 -11.56
N PHE A 2 15.28 -14.24 -12.37
CA PHE A 2 13.85 -13.96 -12.03
C PHE A 2 12.97 -15.22 -11.84
N LYS A 3 13.55 -16.43 -11.94
CA LYS A 3 12.79 -17.70 -11.90
C LYS A 3 12.37 -18.16 -10.48
N GLY A 4 12.88 -17.52 -9.42
CA GLY A 4 12.61 -17.94 -8.03
C GLY A 4 11.27 -17.44 -7.45
N LEU A 5 10.89 -16.19 -7.74
CA LEU A 5 9.72 -15.54 -7.10
C LEU A 5 8.37 -15.99 -7.66
N LEU A 6 8.27 -16.16 -8.99
CA LEU A 6 7.10 -16.77 -9.65
C LEU A 6 6.84 -18.20 -9.14
N LYS A 7 7.91 -18.92 -8.80
CA LYS A 7 7.81 -20.27 -8.23
C LYS A 7 7.18 -20.22 -6.85
N VAL A 8 7.58 -19.28 -5.98
CA VAL A 8 7.00 -19.15 -4.63
C VAL A 8 5.51 -18.76 -4.65
N ALA A 9 5.07 -17.87 -5.53
CA ALA A 9 3.64 -17.53 -5.65
C ALA A 9 2.78 -18.72 -6.13
N GLY A 10 3.28 -19.45 -7.14
CA GLY A 10 2.69 -20.70 -7.60
C GLY A 10 2.72 -21.77 -6.52
N ASP A 11 3.82 -21.89 -5.78
CA ASP A 11 4.02 -22.84 -4.71
C ASP A 11 3.12 -22.52 -3.52
N ILE A 12 2.85 -21.26 -3.15
CA ILE A 12 1.89 -20.91 -2.09
C ILE A 12 0.47 -21.29 -2.52
N LYS A 13 0.06 -20.95 -3.75
CA LYS A 13 -1.25 -21.36 -4.29
C LYS A 13 -1.41 -22.88 -4.38
N ASN A 14 -0.36 -23.58 -4.80
CA ASN A 14 -0.35 -25.03 -4.95
C ASN A 14 -0.21 -25.77 -3.60
N THR A 15 0.55 -25.22 -2.64
CA THR A 15 0.83 -25.81 -1.32
C THR A 15 -0.34 -25.58 -0.36
N TYR A 16 -1.01 -24.43 -0.45
CA TYR A 16 -2.01 -24.04 0.54
C TYR A 16 -3.46 -24.17 0.09
N GLY A 17 -3.70 -24.68 -1.12
CA GLY A 17 -5.02 -25.04 -1.63
C GLY A 17 -5.81 -23.86 -2.19
N ARG A 18 -6.94 -24.16 -2.86
CA ARG A 18 -7.85 -23.19 -3.49
C ARG A 18 -8.19 -22.07 -2.51
N PHE A 19 -7.59 -20.89 -2.70
CA PHE A 19 -8.04 -19.66 -2.05
C PHE A 19 -9.38 -19.27 -2.69
N SER A 20 -10.46 -19.85 -2.17
CA SER A 20 -11.78 -19.87 -2.78
C SER A 20 -12.73 -18.82 -2.18
N LYS A 21 -13.86 -18.65 -2.88
CA LYS A 21 -15.11 -18.08 -2.37
C LYS A 21 -15.30 -18.37 -0.87
N SER A 22 -15.74 -17.36 -0.11
CA SER A 22 -16.35 -17.48 1.20
C SER A 22 -17.47 -18.54 1.17
N SER A 23 -17.93 -18.97 2.35
CA SER A 23 -19.12 -19.82 2.49
C SER A 23 -20.31 -19.30 1.67
N ASP A 24 -20.37 -17.99 1.49
CA ASP A 24 -21.48 -17.27 0.87
C ASP A 24 -21.22 -16.99 -0.63
N GLY A 25 -20.12 -17.51 -1.18
CA GLY A 25 -19.81 -17.35 -2.60
C GLY A 25 -19.04 -16.08 -2.97
N TYR A 26 -18.46 -15.34 -2.03
CA TYR A 26 -17.71 -14.12 -2.35
C TYR A 26 -16.21 -14.35 -2.36
N TRP A 27 -15.50 -13.78 -3.33
CA TRP A 27 -14.04 -13.85 -3.31
C TRP A 27 -13.47 -13.04 -2.14
N GLU A 28 -12.38 -13.50 -1.55
CA GLU A 28 -11.74 -12.84 -0.40
C GLU A 28 -10.27 -12.47 -0.69
N TYR A 29 -9.80 -11.37 -0.11
CA TYR A 29 -8.38 -11.06 0.01
C TYR A 29 -7.76 -12.04 1.00
N TYR A 30 -6.94 -12.97 0.51
CA TYR A 30 -6.33 -13.97 1.39
C TYR A 30 -5.03 -13.50 2.03
N LEU A 31 -4.43 -12.39 1.56
CA LEU A 31 -3.29 -11.77 2.20
C LEU A 31 -3.69 -10.56 3.05
N LYS A 32 -2.86 -10.26 4.03
CA LYS A 32 -2.91 -9.04 4.83
C LYS A 32 -1.51 -8.51 5.06
N LEU A 33 -1.34 -7.20 5.00
CA LEU A 33 -0.17 -6.55 5.58
C LEU A 33 -0.28 -6.56 7.11
N ASP A 34 0.54 -7.37 7.77
CA ASP A 34 0.57 -7.47 9.24
C ASP A 34 1.42 -6.36 9.84
N GLY A 35 2.49 -5.97 9.15
CA GLY A 35 3.30 -4.82 9.51
C GLY A 35 4.53 -4.65 8.64
N TYR A 36 5.39 -3.72 9.04
CA TYR A 36 6.65 -3.44 8.36
C TYR A 36 7.74 -3.04 9.35
N TYR A 37 8.99 -3.27 8.96
CA TYR A 37 10.17 -2.92 9.75
C TYR A 37 11.35 -2.58 8.83
N TYR A 38 12.30 -1.80 9.32
CA TYR A 38 13.56 -1.54 8.62
C TYR A 38 14.59 -2.61 8.95
N ASP A 39 15.16 -3.28 7.95
CA ASP A 39 16.26 -4.22 8.12
C ASP A 39 17.59 -3.48 7.91
N SER A 40 18.35 -3.28 8.99
CA SER A 40 19.64 -2.60 8.93
C SER A 40 20.73 -3.39 8.21
N LYS A 41 20.63 -4.72 8.10
CA LYS A 41 21.61 -5.51 7.34
C LYS A 41 21.36 -5.38 5.85
N LYS A 42 20.09 -5.38 5.45
CA LYS A 42 19.68 -5.27 4.04
C LYS A 42 19.50 -3.82 3.56
N GLN A 43 19.49 -2.86 4.50
CA GLN A 43 19.26 -1.44 4.25
C GLN A 43 17.96 -1.18 3.46
N CYS A 44 16.88 -1.86 3.85
CA CYS A 44 15.58 -1.72 3.20
C CYS A 44 14.42 -1.94 4.17
N VAL A 45 13.24 -1.45 3.80
CA VAL A 45 11.99 -1.76 4.50
C VAL A 45 11.54 -3.15 4.08
N MET A 46 11.20 -3.95 5.09
CA MET A 46 10.64 -5.28 4.96
C MET A 46 9.15 -5.22 5.29
N ALA A 47 8.30 -5.65 4.37
CA ALA A 47 6.88 -5.85 4.60
C ALA A 47 6.62 -7.29 5.07
N VAL A 48 5.81 -7.45 6.11
CA VAL A 48 5.38 -8.76 6.62
C VAL A 48 3.94 -8.99 6.20
N LEU A 49 3.74 -9.96 5.32
CA LEU A 49 2.43 -10.38 4.85
C LEU A 49 2.01 -11.65 5.58
N ILE A 50 0.75 -11.74 5.98
CA ILE A 50 0.17 -12.96 6.54
C ILE A 50 -0.94 -13.50 5.65
N LEU A 51 -1.12 -14.81 5.68
CA LEU A 51 -2.30 -15.44 5.11
C LEU A 51 -3.45 -15.32 6.14
N ARG A 52 -4.56 -14.67 5.79
CA ARG A 52 -5.62 -14.30 6.76
C ARG A 52 -6.22 -15.48 7.55
N ASN A 53 -6.22 -16.68 6.97
CA ASN A 53 -6.76 -17.89 7.56
C ASN A 53 -5.70 -18.93 7.94
N LYS A 54 -4.41 -18.56 7.94
CA LYS A 54 -3.31 -19.44 8.35
C LYS A 54 -2.33 -18.69 9.24
N ARG A 55 -1.63 -19.39 10.14
CA ARG A 55 -0.57 -18.78 10.98
C ARG A 55 0.75 -18.58 10.23
N ILE A 56 0.67 -18.33 8.92
CA ILE A 56 1.83 -18.27 8.03
C ILE A 56 2.09 -16.80 7.70
N ALA A 57 3.33 -16.39 7.91
CA ALA A 57 3.80 -15.04 7.65
C ALA A 57 5.02 -15.11 6.73
N GLU A 58 5.01 -14.29 5.69
CA GLU A 58 6.11 -14.11 4.76
C GLU A 58 6.63 -12.68 4.81
N THR A 59 7.90 -12.51 4.48
CA THR A 59 8.57 -11.22 4.63
C THR A 59 9.29 -10.87 3.34
N PHE A 60 8.94 -9.71 2.78
CA PHE A 60 9.43 -9.27 1.48
C PHE A 60 10.13 -7.93 1.61
N PRO A 61 11.29 -7.73 0.96
CA PRO A 61 11.80 -6.38 0.70
C PRO A 61 10.75 -5.60 -0.09
N LEU A 62 10.46 -4.38 0.33
CA LEU A 62 9.37 -3.59 -0.24
C LEU A 62 9.54 -3.34 -1.75
N LYS A 63 10.78 -3.06 -2.17
CA LYS A 63 11.19 -2.94 -3.58
C LYS A 63 10.91 -4.18 -4.44
N GLN A 64 10.86 -5.37 -3.82
CA GLN A 64 10.51 -6.62 -4.51
C GLN A 64 8.99 -6.78 -4.54
N LEU A 65 8.32 -6.54 -3.41
CA LEU A 65 6.87 -6.69 -3.29
C LEU A 65 6.10 -5.80 -4.28
N VAL A 66 6.51 -4.54 -4.46
CA VAL A 66 5.84 -3.61 -5.39
C VAL A 66 5.91 -4.04 -6.87
N LYS A 67 6.84 -4.95 -7.20
CA LYS A 67 6.98 -5.52 -8.56
C LYS A 67 6.18 -6.80 -8.73
N ASP A 68 5.66 -7.37 -7.65
CA ASP A 68 4.91 -8.62 -7.68
C ASP A 68 3.41 -8.35 -7.71
N ARG A 69 2.90 -8.25 -8.94
CA ARG A 69 1.48 -8.04 -9.22
C ARG A 69 0.60 -9.10 -8.53
N HIS A 70 1.10 -10.33 -8.42
CA HIS A 70 0.31 -11.45 -7.91
C HIS A 70 -0.01 -11.30 -6.43
N TYR A 71 0.97 -10.92 -5.61
CA TYR A 71 0.73 -10.68 -4.18
C TYR A 71 -0.15 -9.45 -3.96
N LEU A 72 0.09 -8.38 -4.72
CA LEU A 72 -0.66 -7.14 -4.58
C LEU A 72 -2.16 -7.37 -4.81
N GLU A 73 -2.57 -8.08 -5.86
CA GLU A 73 -3.98 -8.38 -6.17
C GLU A 73 -4.72 -9.17 -5.07
N GLN A 74 -3.99 -9.72 -4.10
CA GLN A 74 -4.52 -10.55 -3.01
C GLN A 74 -4.55 -9.81 -1.68
N LEU A 75 -4.04 -8.57 -1.67
CA LEU A 75 -4.11 -7.65 -0.55
C LEU A 75 -5.31 -6.71 -0.68
N HIS A 76 -5.85 -6.33 0.47
CA HIS A 76 -6.89 -5.32 0.54
C HIS A 76 -6.36 -3.97 0.01
N PRO A 77 -7.15 -3.16 -0.73
CA PRO A 77 -6.68 -1.88 -1.29
C PRO A 77 -6.06 -0.94 -0.26
N VAL A 78 -6.55 -0.93 0.97
CA VAL A 78 -5.94 -0.15 2.07
C VAL A 78 -4.54 -0.65 2.42
N ASP A 79 -4.30 -1.96 2.40
CA ASP A 79 -2.98 -2.53 2.67
C ASP A 79 -2.01 -2.16 1.54
N THR A 80 -2.47 -2.13 0.28
CA THR A 80 -1.64 -1.71 -0.86
C THR A 80 -1.41 -0.21 -0.94
N PHE A 81 -2.35 0.61 -0.46
CA PHE A 81 -2.12 2.04 -0.22
C PHE A 81 -0.93 2.25 0.74
N ILE A 82 -0.91 1.54 1.87
CA ILE A 82 0.20 1.61 2.84
C ILE A 82 1.51 1.16 2.20
N ILE A 83 1.50 0.08 1.41
CA ILE A 83 2.69 -0.37 0.66
C ILE A 83 3.20 0.72 -0.29
N GLY A 84 2.31 1.40 -1.02
CA GLY A 84 2.67 2.50 -1.91
C GLY A 84 3.36 3.66 -1.18
N LEU A 85 2.79 4.07 -0.04
CA LEU A 85 3.36 5.10 0.82
C LEU A 85 4.75 4.72 1.31
N LEU A 86 4.89 3.50 1.86
CA LEU A 86 6.17 3.01 2.37
C LEU A 86 7.23 2.91 1.26
N ALA A 87 6.82 2.54 0.04
CA ALA A 87 7.74 2.31 -1.06
C ALA A 87 8.28 3.62 -1.63
N ASN A 88 7.45 4.66 -1.68
CA ASN A 88 7.90 6.00 -2.02
C ASN A 88 8.79 6.60 -0.93
N ASN A 89 8.43 6.41 0.34
CA ASN A 89 9.25 6.81 1.47
C ASN A 89 10.64 6.15 1.43
N GLU A 90 10.72 4.84 1.18
CA GLU A 90 12.01 4.14 1.03
C GLU A 90 12.81 4.69 -0.16
N ARG A 91 12.16 4.94 -1.31
CA ARG A 91 12.81 5.54 -2.49
C ARG A 91 13.44 6.90 -2.17
N ASN A 92 12.79 7.69 -1.33
CA ASN A 92 13.24 9.02 -0.90
C ASN A 92 14.12 9.00 0.37
N ASN A 93 14.55 7.82 0.85
CA ASN A 93 15.33 7.63 2.08
C ASN A 93 14.65 8.14 3.36
N ILE A 94 13.32 8.28 3.37
CA ILE A 94 12.51 8.66 4.52
C ILE A 94 12.01 7.39 5.19
N VAL A 95 12.93 6.66 5.82
CA VAL A 95 12.63 5.39 6.50
C VAL A 95 12.67 5.57 8.00
N ASP A 96 11.66 5.04 8.69
CA ASP A 96 11.69 4.94 10.14
C ASP A 96 12.71 3.88 10.56
N LYS A 97 13.88 4.33 11.03
CA LYS A 97 14.94 3.43 11.52
C LYS A 97 14.72 2.96 12.96
N SER A 98 13.69 3.45 13.66
CA SER A 98 13.38 2.99 15.02
C SER A 98 12.78 1.58 15.03
N CYS A 99 12.04 1.21 13.98
CA CYS A 99 11.51 -0.14 13.77
C CYS A 99 12.56 -1.08 13.13
N ASN A 100 13.75 -1.16 13.71
CA ASN A 100 14.94 -1.78 13.09
C ASN A 100 14.98 -3.33 13.08
N SER A 101 13.88 -3.99 13.40
CA SER A 101 13.80 -5.45 13.44
C SER A 101 12.35 -5.91 13.42
N ARG A 102 12.15 -7.19 13.08
CA ARG A 102 10.82 -7.82 13.12
C ARG A 102 10.18 -7.75 14.52
N MET A 103 10.96 -7.76 15.59
CA MET A 103 10.45 -7.63 16.96
C MET A 103 9.91 -6.23 17.25
N LYS A 104 10.48 -5.20 16.60
CA LYS A 104 10.07 -3.79 16.70
C LYS A 104 9.21 -3.33 15.52
N MET A 105 8.58 -4.28 14.84
CA MET A 105 7.78 -4.02 13.65
C MET A 105 6.59 -3.10 13.97
N ARG A 106 6.33 -2.12 13.10
CA ARG A 106 5.09 -1.34 13.15
C ARG A 106 3.96 -2.20 12.62
N ARG A 107 2.97 -2.45 13.47
CA ARG A 107 1.78 -3.26 13.14
C ARG A 107 0.78 -2.43 12.35
N VAL A 108 0.16 -3.05 11.35
CA VAL A 108 -0.92 -2.45 10.58
C VAL A 108 -2.25 -2.99 11.08
N LYS A 109 -3.21 -2.08 11.28
CA LYS A 109 -4.55 -2.42 11.77
C LYS A 109 -5.24 -3.37 10.80
N SER A 110 -5.95 -4.36 11.33
CA SER A 110 -6.75 -5.26 10.51
C SER A 110 -7.99 -4.55 9.99
N HIS A 111 -8.24 -4.67 8.68
CA HIS A 111 -9.49 -4.27 8.05
C HIS A 111 -10.49 -5.44 8.14
N ASN A 112 -11.68 -5.18 8.69
CA ASN A 112 -12.74 -6.18 8.92
C ASN A 112 -13.39 -6.65 7.62
N CYS A 113 -13.38 -5.81 6.57
CA CYS A 113 -13.84 -6.22 5.25
C CYS A 113 -12.70 -6.92 4.51
N PHE A 114 -12.90 -8.20 4.19
CA PHE A 114 -11.94 -9.00 3.43
C PHE A 114 -12.54 -9.53 2.12
N ILE A 115 -13.77 -9.16 1.80
CA ILE A 115 -14.41 -9.50 0.52
C ILE A 115 -13.77 -8.68 -0.60
N LYS A 116 -13.60 -9.27 -1.77
CA LYS A 116 -13.23 -8.56 -3.00
C LYS A 116 -14.49 -8.07 -3.69
N SER A 117 -14.78 -6.78 -3.54
CA SER A 117 -15.78 -6.10 -4.36
C SER A 117 -15.19 -5.71 -5.71
N LYS A 118 -16.06 -5.53 -6.71
CA LYS A 118 -15.67 -4.78 -7.91
C LYS A 118 -15.43 -3.31 -7.49
N PRO A 119 -14.37 -2.66 -7.98
CA PRO A 119 -14.15 -1.24 -7.76
C PRO A 119 -15.38 -0.44 -8.20
N ILE A 120 -15.86 0.43 -7.32
CA ILE A 120 -16.98 1.36 -7.61
C ILE A 120 -16.47 2.80 -7.77
N LEU A 121 -15.26 3.08 -7.31
CA LEU A 121 -14.55 4.33 -7.51
C LEU A 121 -13.34 4.12 -8.43
N ARG A 122 -13.00 5.18 -9.18
CA ARG A 122 -11.76 5.28 -9.96
C ARG A 122 -11.13 6.64 -9.68
N ILE A 123 -9.82 6.69 -9.50
CA ILE A 123 -9.05 7.93 -9.52
C ILE A 123 -9.03 8.42 -10.96
N ASP A 124 -9.64 9.57 -11.19
CA ASP A 124 -9.70 10.19 -12.51
C ASP A 124 -8.49 11.11 -12.73
N ARG A 125 -8.18 11.94 -11.73
CA ARG A 125 -7.06 12.88 -11.76
C ARG A 125 -6.64 13.32 -10.36
N THR A 126 -5.43 13.86 -10.27
CA THR A 126 -4.87 14.53 -9.10
C THR A 126 -4.40 15.92 -9.49
N TYR A 127 -4.64 16.93 -8.67
CA TYR A 127 -4.21 18.32 -8.91
C TYR A 127 -3.92 19.03 -7.58
N GLU A 128 -3.15 20.12 -7.60
CA GLU A 128 -2.96 20.98 -6.43
C GLU A 128 -4.00 22.10 -6.43
N ASP A 129 -4.66 22.33 -5.29
CA ASP A 129 -5.58 23.45 -5.12
C ASP A 129 -4.84 24.78 -4.93
N GLU A 130 -5.59 25.87 -4.80
CA GLU A 130 -5.06 27.22 -4.57
C GLU A 130 -4.26 27.36 -3.27
N ASN A 131 -4.42 26.43 -2.34
CA ASN A 131 -3.71 26.38 -1.06
C ASN A 131 -2.50 25.43 -1.10
N GLY A 132 -2.17 24.84 -2.26
CA GLY A 132 -1.08 23.87 -2.42
C GLY A 132 -1.39 22.48 -1.86
N ASN A 133 -2.65 22.18 -1.56
CA ASN A 133 -3.08 20.84 -1.15
C ASN A 133 -3.27 19.98 -2.39
N GLU A 134 -2.69 18.77 -2.38
CA GLU A 134 -2.99 17.79 -3.42
C GLU A 134 -4.41 17.25 -3.21
N ILE A 135 -5.25 17.40 -4.23
CA ILE A 135 -6.62 16.92 -4.31
C ILE A 135 -6.68 15.71 -5.25
N THR A 136 -7.21 14.61 -4.75
CA THR A 136 -7.56 13.43 -5.55
C THR A 136 -9.03 13.52 -5.96
N VAL A 137 -9.30 13.36 -7.26
CA VAL A 137 -10.67 13.28 -7.80
C VAL A 137 -11.03 11.82 -8.04
N LEU A 138 -12.03 11.35 -7.31
CA LEU A 138 -12.60 10.02 -7.44
C LEU A 138 -13.89 10.10 -8.27
N ASN A 139 -14.01 9.28 -9.30
CA ASN A 139 -15.23 9.13 -10.09
C ASN A 139 -15.98 7.86 -9.65
N ALA A 140 -17.25 8.01 -9.31
CA ALA A 140 -18.16 6.89 -9.07
C ALA A 140 -18.63 6.32 -10.41
N VAL A 141 -18.04 5.17 -10.79
CA VAL A 141 -18.11 4.58 -12.13
C VAL A 141 -19.54 4.43 -12.65
N ASN A 142 -20.50 4.14 -11.76
CA ASN A 142 -21.90 3.89 -12.14
C ASN A 142 -22.84 5.07 -11.87
N LEU A 143 -22.36 6.12 -11.20
CA LEU A 143 -23.19 7.27 -10.79
C LEU A 143 -22.83 8.56 -11.53
N GLY A 144 -21.67 8.59 -12.22
CA GLY A 144 -21.20 9.81 -12.91
C GLY A 144 -20.90 10.96 -11.94
N GLN A 145 -20.72 10.66 -10.65
CA GLN A 145 -20.44 11.64 -9.62
C GLN A 145 -18.94 11.71 -9.33
N GLU A 146 -18.44 12.94 -9.17
CA GLU A 146 -17.07 13.19 -8.71
C GLU A 146 -17.06 13.46 -7.20
N ILE A 147 -16.11 12.85 -6.51
CA ILE A 147 -15.76 13.14 -5.12
C ILE A 147 -14.36 13.74 -5.16
N LYS A 148 -14.25 15.00 -4.72
CA LYS A 148 -12.96 15.67 -4.54
C LYS A 148 -12.57 15.54 -3.08
N ILE A 149 -11.39 15.00 -2.81
CA ILE A 149 -10.89 14.81 -1.46
C ILE A 149 -9.40 15.14 -1.42
N PRO A 150 -8.90 15.84 -0.39
CA PRO A 150 -7.46 15.96 -0.20
C PRO A 150 -6.80 14.58 -0.15
N THR A 151 -5.71 14.38 -0.88
CA THR A 151 -5.04 13.07 -0.96
C THR A 151 -4.64 12.56 0.42
N ILE A 152 -4.26 13.48 1.33
CA ILE A 152 -3.93 13.12 2.71
C ILE A 152 -5.15 12.61 3.49
N GLU A 153 -6.35 13.16 3.26
CA GLU A 153 -7.59 12.69 3.89
C GLU A 153 -8.05 11.35 3.31
N LEU A 154 -7.77 11.09 2.03
CA LEU A 154 -8.01 9.78 1.43
C LEU A 154 -7.29 8.66 2.20
N SER A 155 -6.08 8.93 2.72
CA SER A 155 -5.33 7.99 3.56
C SER A 155 -6.04 7.62 4.87
N GLN A 156 -6.92 8.50 5.35
CA GLN A 156 -7.66 8.36 6.59
C GLN A 156 -9.06 7.76 6.36
N ASN A 157 -9.43 7.47 5.11
CA ASN A 157 -10.75 6.96 4.75
C ASN A 157 -10.68 5.55 4.12
N PRO A 158 -10.58 4.49 4.95
CA PRO A 158 -10.50 3.11 4.47
C PRO A 158 -11.66 2.67 3.58
N ALA A 159 -12.84 3.27 3.73
CA ALA A 159 -14.02 2.94 2.92
C ALA A 159 -13.84 3.40 1.47
N LEU A 160 -13.35 4.63 1.26
CA LEU A 160 -13.03 5.13 -0.08
C LEU A 160 -11.89 4.34 -0.71
N LEU A 161 -10.85 4.02 0.05
CA LEU A 161 -9.75 3.18 -0.42
C LEU A 161 -10.22 1.78 -0.81
N TYR A 162 -11.09 1.15 -0.02
CA TYR A 162 -11.67 -0.15 -0.32
C TYR A 162 -12.52 -0.15 -1.60
N ALA A 163 -13.13 0.99 -1.93
CA ALA A 163 -13.93 1.16 -3.14
C ALA A 163 -13.08 1.30 -4.42
N LEU A 164 -11.76 1.45 -4.32
CA LEU A 164 -10.80 1.47 -5.42
C LEU A 164 -10.31 0.07 -5.77
N ASP A 165 -9.68 -0.07 -6.94
CA ASP A 165 -8.83 -1.23 -7.17
C ASP A 165 -7.49 -1.11 -6.42
N THR A 166 -6.90 -2.27 -6.14
CA THR A 166 -5.64 -2.43 -5.43
C THR A 166 -4.50 -1.57 -5.98
N PHE A 167 -4.37 -1.45 -7.30
CA PHE A 167 -3.29 -0.71 -7.95
C PHE A 167 -3.53 0.79 -7.93
N GLN A 168 -4.77 1.23 -8.12
CA GLN A 168 -5.15 2.63 -7.92
C GLN A 168 -4.93 3.07 -6.48
N ALA A 169 -5.30 2.23 -5.50
CA ALA A 169 -5.03 2.51 -4.09
C ALA A 169 -3.51 2.57 -3.81
N MET A 170 -2.71 1.68 -4.40
CA MET A 170 -1.25 1.71 -4.27
C MET A 170 -0.66 2.99 -4.88
N ALA A 171 -1.11 3.39 -6.07
CA ALA A 171 -0.69 4.62 -6.73
C ALA A 171 -1.06 5.86 -5.91
N ALA A 172 -2.26 5.89 -5.32
CA ALA A 172 -2.66 6.94 -4.38
C ALA A 172 -1.75 7.01 -3.14
N GLY A 173 -1.32 5.86 -2.61
CA GLY A 173 -0.36 5.80 -1.51
C GLY A 173 1.00 6.39 -1.88
N TYR A 174 1.47 6.13 -3.10
CA TYR A 174 2.66 6.78 -3.66
C TYR A 174 2.49 8.30 -3.75
N GLY A 175 1.37 8.78 -4.31
CA GLY A 175 1.06 10.20 -4.43
C GLY A 175 1.01 10.91 -3.07
N ALA A 176 0.28 10.35 -2.11
CA ALA A 176 0.17 10.90 -0.75
C ALA A 176 1.53 11.08 -0.07
N SER A 177 2.43 10.10 -0.23
CA SER A 177 3.81 10.21 0.27
C SER A 177 4.57 11.33 -0.45
N GLU A 178 4.47 11.41 -1.77
CA GLU A 178 5.17 12.41 -2.58
C GLU A 178 4.77 13.84 -2.19
N THR A 179 3.49 14.10 -1.96
CA THR A 179 2.99 15.38 -1.44
C THR A 179 3.67 15.71 -0.11
N PHE A 180 3.71 14.76 0.82
CA PHE A 180 4.35 14.95 2.12
C PHE A 180 5.86 15.21 1.99
N VAL A 181 6.55 14.53 1.08
CA VAL A 181 7.99 14.75 0.82
C VAL A 181 8.21 16.17 0.31
N ARG A 182 7.46 16.60 -0.71
CA ARG A 182 7.60 17.93 -1.33
C ARG A 182 7.43 19.05 -0.31
N HIS A 183 6.35 19.00 0.48
CA HIS A 183 6.09 20.00 1.53
C HIS A 183 7.20 20.07 2.57
N ASN A 184 7.74 18.92 3.02
CA ASN A 184 8.85 18.91 3.98
C ASN A 184 10.20 19.34 3.37
N THR A 185 10.43 19.13 2.08
CA THR A 185 11.64 19.59 1.40
C THR A 185 11.62 21.08 1.08
N MET A 186 10.45 21.65 0.76
CA MET A 186 10.30 23.10 0.52
C MET A 186 10.30 23.92 1.83
N SER A 187 9.96 23.29 2.95
CA SER A 187 10.01 23.90 4.30
C SER A 187 11.43 24.05 4.87
N ARG A 188 12.45 23.48 4.21
CA ARG A 188 13.85 23.72 4.56
C ARG A 188 14.39 24.82 3.64
N PRO A 189 14.52 26.09 4.09
CA PRO A 189 15.22 27.08 3.28
C PRO A 189 16.62 26.53 3.03
N HIS A 190 17.08 26.61 1.78
CA HIS A 190 18.47 26.35 1.45
C HIS A 190 19.34 27.08 2.45
N GLY A 191 20.07 26.28 3.24
CA GLY A 191 21.03 26.80 4.20
C GLY A 191 21.93 27.78 3.49
N THR A 192 22.00 28.97 4.08
CA THR A 192 23.11 29.89 3.96
C THR A 192 24.40 29.08 3.90
N ALA A 193 25.15 29.27 2.82
CA ALA A 193 26.54 28.85 2.75
C ALA A 193 27.26 29.45 3.96
N LEU A 194 27.70 28.59 4.89
CA LEU A 194 28.69 28.96 5.87
C LEU A 194 30.06 28.71 5.22
N THR A 195 30.64 29.80 4.71
CA THR A 195 32.09 30.01 4.65
C THR A 195 32.67 30.12 6.05
#